data_AF-A0A5B7UVM9-F1
#
_entry.id   AF-A0A5B7UVM9-F1
#
_cell.length_a   1.000
_cell.length_b   1.000
_cell.length_c   1.000
_cell.angle_alpha   90.00
_cell.angle_beta   90.00
_cell.angle_gamma   90.00
#
_symmetry.space_group_name_H-M   'P 1'
#
loop_
_entity.id
_entity.type
_entity.pdbx_description
1 polymer ?
#
loop_
_entity_poly.entity_id
_entity_poly.type
_entity_poly.pdbx_seq_one_letter_code
_entity_poly.pdbx_strand_id
1 'polypeptide(L)'
;MTLPEILGARARQTYYWQVRNQRSRRRSVHGVHACETWHIRHGHPGGAYSDFGHDLTPPDHHSPTLLTRRTYGRDDDQYRGGCLSCDWEGNVAVGPEHEAFNTAIEDAHDHAFPDWRSLPITTHRAELWDLPHNQLRWAQIASGYPRGWAEAGAPLVVWRHRRNDLHQPPHRRRPRYELQVAKPPRQLSATAAGQAELF
;
A
#
# COMPACT_ATOMS: atom_id res chain seq x y z
N MET A 1 18.46 28.76 0.33
CA MET A 1 17.13 28.89 0.96
C MET A 1 16.49 27.51 0.91
N THR A 2 16.55 26.77 2.02
CA THR A 2 15.96 25.43 2.15
C THR A 2 14.45 25.59 2.24
N LEU A 3 13.69 24.93 1.35
CA LEU A 3 12.23 24.92 1.43
C LEU A 3 11.80 24.30 2.77
N PRO A 4 10.74 24.80 3.43
CA PRO A 4 10.22 24.19 4.64
C PRO A 4 9.89 22.72 4.36
N GLU A 5 10.29 21.84 5.28
CA GLU A 5 10.01 20.42 5.15
C GLU A 5 8.51 20.20 5.37
N ILE A 6 7.79 19.96 4.28
CA ILE A 6 6.36 19.64 4.31
C ILE A 6 6.24 18.20 4.77
N LEU A 7 5.70 17.97 5.97
CA LEU A 7 5.49 16.63 6.54
C LEU A 7 4.05 16.17 6.35
N GLY A 8 3.84 14.86 6.30
CA GLY A 8 2.53 14.23 6.15
C GLY A 8 2.06 14.08 4.70
N ALA A 9 1.40 12.96 4.42
CA ALA A 9 0.99 12.59 3.07
C ALA A 9 0.01 13.61 2.45
N ARG A 10 -0.94 14.13 3.24
CA ARG A 10 -1.95 15.11 2.78
C ARG A 10 -1.34 16.47 2.45
N ALA A 11 -0.42 16.96 3.29
CA ALA A 11 0.25 18.24 3.05
C ALA A 11 1.13 18.15 1.80
N ARG A 12 1.85 17.04 1.61
CA ARG A 12 2.64 16.78 0.41
C ARG A 12 1.80 16.68 -0.85
N GLN A 13 0.66 16.00 -0.80
CA GLN A 13 -0.29 15.96 -1.92
C GLN A 13 -0.81 17.36 -2.29
N THR A 14 -1.13 18.17 -1.28
CA THR A 14 -1.56 19.56 -1.48
C THR A 14 -0.47 20.38 -2.16
N TYR A 15 0.78 20.28 -1.68
CA TYR A 15 1.92 20.96 -2.27
C TYR A 15 2.20 20.50 -3.70
N TYR A 16 2.14 19.19 -3.96
CA TYR A 16 2.25 18.63 -5.30
C TYR A 16 1.24 19.27 -6.27
N TRP A 17 -0.01 19.41 -5.85
CA TRP A 17 -1.03 20.08 -6.67
C TRP A 17 -0.73 21.55 -6.91
N GLN A 18 -0.21 22.27 -5.90
CA GLN A 18 0.23 23.65 -6.08
C GLN A 18 1.34 23.74 -7.13
N VAL A 19 2.38 22.91 -7.03
CA VAL A 19 3.50 22.90 -7.99
C VAL A 19 3.02 22.50 -9.40
N ARG A 20 2.19 21.46 -9.50
CA ARG A 20 1.63 20.97 -10.77
C ARG A 20 0.73 22.00 -11.46
N ASN A 21 -0.11 22.71 -10.69
CA ASN A 21 -1.06 23.70 -11.23
C ASN A 21 -0.44 25.08 -11.45
N GLN A 22 0.59 25.47 -10.71
CA GLN A 22 1.35 26.70 -11.02
C GLN A 22 2.10 26.58 -12.35
N ARG A 23 2.45 25.36 -12.74
CA ARG A 23 3.10 25.03 -14.00
C ARG A 23 2.30 25.42 -15.24
N SER A 24 0.97 25.47 -15.16
CA SER A 24 0.12 25.92 -16.26
C SER A 24 -0.02 27.44 -16.35
N ARG A 25 0.49 28.21 -15.36
CA ARG A 25 0.35 29.67 -15.32
C ARG A 25 1.66 30.44 -15.47
N ARG A 26 2.80 29.96 -14.96
CA ARG A 26 4.15 30.54 -15.18
C ARG A 26 5.24 29.47 -14.99
N ARG A 27 6.40 29.63 -15.65
CA ARG A 27 7.64 28.87 -15.40
C ARG A 27 7.83 28.71 -13.89
N SER A 28 8.02 27.47 -13.40
CA SER A 28 8.03 27.17 -11.96
C SER A 28 9.01 28.10 -11.23
N VAL A 29 8.51 28.79 -10.20
CA VAL A 29 9.24 29.81 -9.42
C VAL A 29 10.49 29.23 -8.73
N HIS A 30 10.65 27.90 -8.72
CA HIS A 30 11.73 27.19 -8.05
C HIS A 30 12.46 26.15 -8.91
N GLY A 31 12.14 26.00 -10.21
CA GLY A 31 12.77 24.99 -11.07
C GLY A 31 12.42 23.52 -10.73
N VAL A 32 11.74 23.25 -9.62
CA VAL A 32 11.34 21.89 -9.19
C VAL A 32 10.23 21.35 -10.08
N HIS A 33 10.42 20.15 -10.62
CA HIS A 33 9.40 19.43 -11.38
C HIS A 33 8.39 18.78 -10.43
N ALA A 34 7.09 18.77 -10.78
CA ALA A 34 6.07 18.20 -9.88
C ALA A 34 6.37 16.73 -9.49
N CYS A 35 6.90 15.91 -10.40
CA CYS A 35 7.30 14.53 -10.08
C CYS A 35 8.49 14.43 -9.10
N GLU A 36 9.29 15.49 -8.94
CA GLU A 36 10.38 15.58 -7.94
C GLU A 36 9.88 16.00 -6.56
N THR A 37 8.59 16.28 -6.43
CA THR A 37 7.94 16.46 -5.14
C THR A 37 7.31 15.15 -4.70
N TRP A 38 7.44 14.84 -3.40
CA TRP A 38 6.70 13.74 -2.81
C TRP A 38 5.20 13.97 -2.97
N HIS A 39 4.50 12.96 -3.46
CA HIS A 39 3.05 12.98 -3.65
C HIS A 39 2.48 11.59 -3.49
N ILE A 40 1.18 11.48 -3.25
CA ILE A 40 0.50 10.20 -3.18
C ILE A 40 0.47 9.59 -4.59
N ARG A 41 0.90 8.33 -4.71
CA ARG A 41 0.92 7.58 -5.98
C ARG A 41 -0.49 7.51 -6.56
N HIS A 42 -0.58 7.61 -7.88
CA HIS A 42 -1.86 7.48 -8.59
C HIS A 42 -2.58 6.17 -8.22
N GLY A 43 -3.88 6.24 -7.99
CA GLY A 43 -4.73 5.12 -7.59
C GLY A 43 -4.71 4.79 -6.09
N HIS A 44 -3.75 5.29 -5.31
CA HIS A 44 -3.71 5.08 -3.86
C HIS A 44 -4.62 6.07 -3.12
N PRO A 45 -5.15 5.72 -1.93
CA PRO A 45 -6.03 6.58 -1.13
C PRO A 45 -5.46 7.98 -0.94
N GLY A 46 -6.28 9.00 -1.21
CA GLY A 46 -5.86 10.41 -1.19
C GLY A 46 -5.09 10.90 -2.43
N GLY A 47 -4.74 10.00 -3.35
CA GLY A 47 -4.04 10.29 -4.61
C GLY A 47 -4.98 10.59 -5.79
N ALA A 48 -4.38 11.01 -6.90
CA ALA A 48 -5.12 11.17 -8.16
C ALA A 48 -5.70 9.83 -8.65
N TYR A 49 -6.91 9.88 -9.22
CA TYR A 49 -7.63 8.71 -9.74
C TYR A 49 -7.93 7.61 -8.70
N SER A 50 -7.84 7.93 -7.40
CA SER A 50 -8.34 7.03 -6.37
C SER A 50 -9.86 7.13 -6.28
N ASP A 51 -10.52 5.98 -6.16
CA ASP A 51 -11.93 5.88 -5.81
C ASP A 51 -12.20 6.33 -4.36
N PHE A 52 -11.17 6.26 -3.52
CA PHE A 52 -11.15 6.70 -2.14
C PHE A 52 -10.33 7.99 -2.08
N GLY A 53 -11.02 9.11 -2.33
CA GLY A 53 -10.42 10.42 -2.56
C GLY A 53 -9.63 10.97 -1.36
N HIS A 54 -9.35 12.27 -1.42
CA HIS A 54 -8.81 12.99 -0.27
C HIS A 54 -9.99 13.56 0.50
N ASP A 55 -10.49 12.83 1.50
CA ASP A 55 -11.52 13.41 2.35
C ASP A 55 -10.99 14.73 2.96
N LEU A 56 -11.84 15.77 2.94
CA LEU A 56 -11.49 17.08 3.50
C LEU A 56 -11.21 16.96 5.00
N THR A 57 -11.89 16.03 5.66
CA THR A 57 -11.65 15.63 7.04
C THR A 57 -10.78 14.37 7.03
N PRO A 58 -9.64 14.36 7.75
CA PRO A 58 -8.87 13.14 7.91
C PRO A 58 -9.70 12.05 8.61
N PRO A 59 -9.52 10.77 8.27
CA PRO A 59 -10.18 9.68 8.98
C PRO A 59 -9.81 9.65 10.46
N ASP A 60 -10.75 9.22 11.32
CA ASP A 60 -10.52 9.11 12.77
C ASP A 60 -9.60 7.94 13.17
N HIS A 61 -9.22 7.10 12.20
CA HIS A 61 -8.28 5.99 12.36
C HIS A 61 -7.11 6.18 11.40
N HIS A 62 -5.94 5.63 11.72
CA HIS A 62 -4.80 5.66 10.80
C HIS A 62 -5.15 4.95 9.48
N SER A 63 -5.05 5.67 8.37
CA SER A 63 -5.33 5.11 7.04
C SER A 63 -4.06 5.12 6.17
N PRO A 64 -3.62 3.96 5.68
CA PRO A 64 -2.37 3.83 4.94
C PRO A 64 -2.49 4.41 3.53
N THR A 65 -1.40 5.00 3.04
CA THR A 65 -1.24 5.39 1.64
C THR A 65 0.22 5.25 1.20
N LEU A 66 0.47 5.44 -0.10
CA LEU A 66 1.80 5.35 -0.70
C LEU A 66 2.24 6.70 -1.24
N LEU A 67 3.39 7.19 -0.78
CA LEU A 67 4.07 8.33 -1.36
C LEU A 67 5.10 7.88 -2.39
N THR A 68 5.22 8.65 -3.47
CA THR A 68 6.21 8.45 -4.53
C THR A 68 6.87 9.78 -4.91
N ARG A 69 8.10 9.69 -5.39
CA ARG A 69 8.85 10.79 -6.00
C ARG A 69 9.80 10.21 -7.04
N ARG A 70 9.96 10.90 -8.18
CA ARG A 70 11.01 10.63 -9.15
C ARG A 70 12.18 11.59 -8.93
N THR A 71 13.40 11.10 -9.07
CA THR A 71 14.61 11.94 -9.08
C THR A 71 15.10 12.06 -10.51
N TYR A 72 15.21 13.26 -11.07
CA TYR A 72 15.76 13.43 -12.42
C TYR A 72 17.21 12.92 -12.49
N GLY A 73 17.53 12.22 -13.57
CA GLY A 73 18.85 11.61 -13.78
C GLY A 73 19.08 10.29 -13.02
N ARG A 74 18.04 9.75 -12.38
CA ARG A 74 18.01 8.37 -11.88
C ARG A 74 16.83 7.63 -12.49
N ASP A 75 17.02 6.34 -12.77
CA ASP A 75 15.98 5.48 -13.34
C ASP A 75 14.99 4.97 -12.28
N ASP A 76 15.29 5.16 -10.99
CA ASP A 76 14.50 4.60 -9.89
C ASP A 76 13.55 5.64 -9.26
N ASP A 77 12.26 5.30 -9.26
CA ASP A 77 11.26 5.96 -8.42
C ASP A 77 11.56 5.65 -6.94
N GLN A 78 11.36 6.63 -6.07
CA GLN A 78 11.46 6.49 -4.62
C GLN A 78 10.06 6.33 -4.03
N TYR A 79 9.95 5.50 -3.01
CA TYR A 79 8.70 5.18 -2.34
C TYR A 79 8.83 5.33 -0.83
N ARG A 80 7.73 5.63 -0.14
CA ARG A 80 7.61 5.47 1.31
C ARG A 80 6.16 5.43 1.74
N GLY A 81 5.91 4.78 2.87
CA GLY A 81 4.59 4.76 3.48
C GLY A 81 4.16 6.14 3.96
N GLY A 82 2.85 6.36 4.02
CA GLY A 82 2.28 7.55 4.64
C GLY A 82 0.96 7.23 5.33
N CYS A 83 0.59 8.10 6.26
CA CYS A 83 -0.72 8.09 6.91
C CYS A 83 -1.57 9.25 6.38
N LEU A 84 -2.85 9.00 6.13
CA LEU A 84 -3.81 10.07 5.79
C LEU A 84 -4.35 10.79 7.03
N SER A 85 -4.12 10.25 8.23
CA SER A 85 -4.76 10.73 9.46
C SER A 85 -3.80 11.48 10.38
N CYS A 86 -2.49 11.31 10.19
CA CYS A 86 -1.45 12.05 10.91
C CYS A 86 -0.24 12.29 10.00
N ASP A 87 0.80 12.95 10.52
CA ASP A 87 1.99 13.33 9.76
C ASP A 87 3.05 12.22 9.64
N TRP A 88 2.72 10.98 10.06
CA TRP A 88 3.64 9.85 9.97
C TRP A 88 3.97 9.49 8.52
N GLU A 89 5.24 9.23 8.27
CA GLU A 89 5.80 8.80 7.00
C GLU A 89 6.87 7.74 7.24
N GLY A 90 6.88 6.70 6.42
CA GLY A 90 7.87 5.62 6.48
C GLY A 90 9.24 6.04 5.94
N ASN A 91 10.19 5.10 6.05
CA ASN A 91 11.52 5.29 5.48
C ASN A 91 11.48 5.34 3.95
N VAL A 92 12.45 6.04 3.35
CA VAL A 92 12.58 6.07 1.89
C VAL A 92 13.08 4.72 1.40
N ALA A 93 12.23 4.00 0.67
CA ALA A 93 12.56 2.78 -0.04
C ALA A 93 13.03 3.11 -1.46
N VAL A 94 14.15 2.49 -1.85
CA VAL A 94 14.77 2.59 -3.18
C VAL A 94 15.16 1.19 -3.65
N GLY A 95 15.23 0.99 -4.97
CA GLY A 95 15.54 -0.30 -5.59
C GLY A 95 14.50 -0.70 -6.63
N PRO A 96 14.45 -1.99 -7.00
CA PRO A 96 13.45 -2.48 -7.96
C PRO A 96 12.04 -2.08 -7.54
N GLU A 97 11.23 -1.58 -8.49
CA GLU A 97 9.90 -1.02 -8.19
C GLU A 97 9.09 -1.92 -7.27
N HIS A 98 9.00 -3.22 -7.58
CA HIS A 98 8.23 -4.17 -6.78
C HIS A 98 8.69 -4.34 -5.33
N GLU A 99 9.98 -4.21 -5.04
CA GLU A 99 10.50 -4.34 -3.67
C GLU A 99 10.28 -3.03 -2.90
N ALA A 100 10.66 -1.90 -3.50
CA ALA A 100 10.55 -0.59 -2.85
C ALA A 100 9.08 -0.15 -2.66
N PHE A 101 8.23 -0.40 -3.65
CA PHE A 101 6.79 -0.14 -3.60
C PHE A 101 6.11 -0.97 -2.52
N ASN A 102 6.36 -2.29 -2.48
CA ASN A 102 5.73 -3.16 -1.49
C ASN A 102 6.21 -2.83 -0.08
N THR A 103 7.50 -2.60 0.12
CA THR A 103 8.08 -2.21 1.43
C THR A 103 7.40 -0.94 1.96
N ALA A 104 7.26 0.10 1.12
CA ALA A 104 6.62 1.35 1.51
C ALA A 104 5.15 1.18 1.93
N ILE A 105 4.41 0.30 1.24
CA ILE A 105 3.02 -0.01 1.60
C ILE A 105 2.96 -0.79 2.91
N GLU A 106 3.85 -1.76 3.10
CA GLU A 106 3.92 -2.55 4.32
C GLU A 106 4.24 -1.67 5.54
N ASP A 107 5.19 -0.74 5.43
CA ASP A 107 5.47 0.26 6.47
C ASP A 107 4.18 1.04 6.84
N ALA A 108 3.41 1.47 5.84
CA ALA A 108 2.16 2.21 6.09
C ALA A 108 1.12 1.36 6.83
N HIS A 109 1.07 0.05 6.53
CA HIS A 109 0.18 -0.88 7.22
C HIS A 109 0.70 -1.24 8.62
N ASP A 110 2.01 -1.26 8.84
CA ASP A 110 2.60 -1.44 10.17
C ASP A 110 2.24 -0.28 11.10
N HIS A 111 2.17 0.93 10.54
CA HIS A 111 1.68 2.10 11.27
C HIS A 111 0.16 2.06 11.50
N ALA A 112 -0.63 1.71 10.49
CA ALA A 112 -2.10 1.79 10.56
C ALA A 112 -2.76 0.61 11.28
N PHE A 113 -2.20 -0.59 11.13
CA PHE A 113 -2.72 -1.86 11.59
C PHE A 113 -1.57 -2.71 12.16
N PRO A 114 -1.07 -2.38 13.36
CA PRO A 114 0.04 -3.11 13.99
C PRO A 114 -0.35 -4.59 14.12
N ASP A 115 0.46 -5.49 13.55
CA ASP A 115 0.19 -6.94 13.42
C ASP A 115 -0.73 -7.37 12.26
N TRP A 116 -0.93 -6.55 11.23
CA TRP A 116 -1.68 -6.99 10.03
C TRP A 116 -1.13 -8.27 9.40
N ARG A 117 0.15 -8.60 9.61
CA ARG A 117 0.79 -9.83 9.13
C ARG A 117 0.23 -11.10 9.78
N SER A 118 -0.42 -11.01 10.92
CA SER A 118 -1.11 -12.14 11.57
C SER A 118 -2.57 -12.27 11.14
N LEU A 119 -3.08 -11.39 10.27
CA LEU A 119 -4.44 -11.53 9.74
C LEU A 119 -4.58 -12.83 8.92
N PRO A 120 -5.79 -13.40 8.85
CA PRO A 120 -6.06 -14.59 8.06
C PRO A 120 -5.63 -14.40 6.60
N ILE A 121 -4.72 -15.27 6.12
CA ILE A 121 -4.26 -15.26 4.73
C ILE A 121 -5.27 -16.01 3.86
N THR A 122 -5.79 -15.36 2.83
CA THR A 122 -6.69 -16.00 1.86
C THR A 122 -5.96 -16.35 0.56
N THR A 123 -6.28 -17.50 -0.02
CA THR A 123 -5.75 -17.94 -1.33
C THR A 123 -6.43 -17.24 -2.51
N HIS A 124 -7.32 -16.28 -2.22
CA HIS A 124 -8.41 -15.96 -3.11
C HIS A 124 -8.21 -14.66 -3.90
N ARG A 125 -7.42 -14.72 -4.99
CA ARG A 125 -7.28 -13.59 -5.91
C ARG A 125 -8.41 -13.54 -6.97
N ALA A 126 -9.07 -14.67 -7.22
CA ALA A 126 -9.99 -14.88 -8.35
C ALA A 126 -11.46 -14.49 -8.08
N GLU A 127 -11.95 -14.59 -6.84
CA GLU A 127 -13.32 -14.23 -6.39
C GLU A 127 -13.31 -12.92 -5.58
N LEU A 128 -12.18 -12.20 -5.55
CA LEU A 128 -12.14 -10.89 -4.89
C LEU A 128 -13.08 -9.87 -5.52
N TRP A 129 -13.45 -10.07 -6.79
CA TRP A 129 -14.51 -9.30 -7.47
C TRP A 129 -15.93 -9.65 -6.96
N ASP A 130 -16.10 -10.78 -6.29
CA ASP A 130 -17.36 -11.28 -5.73
C ASP A 130 -17.48 -11.11 -4.21
N LEU A 131 -16.44 -10.65 -3.49
CA LEU A 131 -16.57 -10.37 -2.05
C LEU A 131 -17.71 -9.40 -1.69
N PRO A 132 -18.03 -8.36 -2.50
CA PRO A 132 -19.23 -7.55 -2.25
C PRO A 132 -20.54 -8.37 -2.33
N HIS A 133 -20.55 -9.45 -3.09
CA HIS A 133 -21.71 -10.33 -3.32
C HIS A 133 -21.69 -11.58 -2.41
N ASN A 134 -20.54 -11.90 -1.81
CA ASN A 134 -20.35 -13.04 -0.91
C ASN A 134 -20.12 -12.57 0.54
N GLN A 135 -21.15 -11.95 1.10
CA GLN A 135 -21.15 -11.43 2.48
C GLN A 135 -20.78 -12.51 3.51
N LEU A 136 -21.22 -13.75 3.30
CA LEU A 136 -20.90 -14.87 4.19
C LEU A 136 -19.40 -15.15 4.22
N ARG A 137 -18.76 -15.19 3.05
CA ARG A 137 -17.31 -15.40 2.96
C ARG A 137 -16.53 -14.24 3.58
N TRP A 138 -16.98 -13.01 3.36
CA TRP A 138 -16.37 -11.86 4.04
C TRP A 138 -16.50 -11.99 5.56
N ALA A 139 -17.67 -12.33 6.09
CA ALA A 139 -17.88 -12.54 7.52
C ALA A 139 -16.97 -13.65 8.08
N GLN A 140 -16.73 -14.73 7.32
CA GLN A 140 -15.80 -15.79 7.70
C GLN A 140 -14.37 -15.26 7.83
N ILE A 141 -13.90 -14.47 6.87
CA ILE A 141 -12.53 -13.88 6.90
C ILE A 141 -12.42 -12.87 8.04
N ALA A 142 -13.39 -11.94 8.13
CA ALA A 142 -13.40 -10.86 9.10
C ALA A 142 -13.57 -11.36 10.55
N SER A 143 -14.08 -12.58 10.76
CA SER A 143 -14.15 -13.18 12.10
C SER A 143 -12.77 -13.40 12.73
N GLY A 144 -11.70 -13.49 11.93
CA GLY A 144 -10.33 -13.55 12.40
C GLY A 144 -9.64 -12.19 12.56
N TYR A 145 -10.36 -11.09 12.38
CA TYR A 145 -9.78 -9.75 12.52
C TYR A 145 -9.93 -9.27 13.98
N PRO A 146 -8.97 -8.47 14.49
CA PRO A 146 -9.19 -7.75 15.73
C PRO A 146 -10.44 -6.85 15.64
N ARG A 147 -11.09 -6.61 16.77
CA ARG A 147 -12.33 -5.82 16.82
C ARG A 147 -12.12 -4.43 16.21
N GLY A 148 -13.02 -4.01 15.33
CA GLY A 148 -13.00 -2.67 14.70
C GLY A 148 -12.09 -2.55 13.48
N TRP A 149 -11.22 -3.53 13.23
CA TRP A 149 -10.26 -3.47 12.12
C TRP A 149 -10.93 -3.62 10.77
N ALA A 150 -11.92 -4.50 10.68
CA ALA A 150 -12.72 -4.66 9.46
C ALA A 150 -13.37 -3.32 9.09
N GLU A 151 -13.99 -2.63 10.04
CA GLU A 151 -14.66 -1.34 9.83
C GLU A 151 -13.67 -0.22 9.50
N ALA A 152 -12.50 -0.23 10.13
CA ALA A 152 -11.40 0.71 9.87
C ALA A 152 -10.67 0.47 8.54
N GLY A 153 -11.06 -0.53 7.75
CA GLY A 153 -10.47 -0.75 6.43
C GLY A 153 -9.17 -1.57 6.43
N ALA A 154 -8.95 -2.42 7.44
CA ALA A 154 -7.80 -3.33 7.49
C ALA A 154 -7.62 -4.12 6.19
N PRO A 155 -6.35 -4.44 5.82
CA PRO A 155 -6.03 -5.04 4.54
C PRO A 155 -6.50 -6.49 4.47
N LEU A 156 -6.70 -6.97 3.25
CA LEU A 156 -6.79 -8.39 2.97
C LEU A 156 -5.39 -8.93 2.68
N VAL A 157 -4.97 -9.97 3.41
CA VAL A 157 -3.70 -10.63 3.19
C VAL A 157 -3.89 -11.83 2.27
N VAL A 158 -3.13 -11.89 1.18
CA VAL A 158 -3.23 -12.94 0.16
C VAL A 158 -1.87 -13.52 -0.19
N TRP A 159 -1.84 -14.78 -0.63
CA TRP A 159 -0.60 -15.35 -1.15
C TRP A 159 -0.22 -14.73 -2.50
N ARG A 160 1.02 -14.25 -2.61
CA ARG A 160 1.60 -13.80 -3.87
C ARG A 160 1.66 -14.96 -4.87
N HIS A 161 1.30 -14.69 -6.12
CA HIS A 161 1.42 -15.67 -7.20
C HIS A 161 2.82 -15.62 -7.83
N ARG A 162 3.35 -14.41 -8.04
CA ARG A 162 4.68 -14.17 -8.59
C ARG A 162 5.51 -13.41 -7.57
N ARG A 163 6.84 -13.56 -7.66
CA ARG A 163 7.79 -12.85 -6.78
C ARG A 163 7.60 -11.33 -6.82
N ASN A 164 7.24 -10.80 -7.99
CA ASN A 164 7.16 -9.36 -8.26
C ASN A 164 5.72 -8.84 -8.28
N ASP A 165 4.75 -9.61 -7.72
CA ASP A 165 3.39 -9.11 -7.59
C ASP A 165 3.36 -7.91 -6.64
N LEU A 166 2.71 -6.83 -7.09
CA LEU A 166 2.52 -5.63 -6.28
C LEU A 166 1.31 -5.78 -5.37
N HIS A 167 1.40 -5.19 -4.18
CA HIS A 167 0.23 -4.88 -3.36
C HIS A 167 -0.77 -4.03 -4.15
N GLN A 168 -2.06 -4.27 -3.98
CA GLN A 168 -3.10 -3.54 -4.74
C GLN A 168 -3.79 -2.52 -3.85
N PRO A 169 -3.92 -1.26 -4.30
CA PRO A 169 -4.69 -0.25 -3.56
C PRO A 169 -6.20 -0.57 -3.61
N PRO A 170 -6.96 -0.06 -2.64
CA PRO A 170 -8.41 -0.19 -2.64
C PRO A 170 -9.03 0.56 -3.82
N HIS A 171 -10.12 0.01 -4.37
CA HIS A 171 -11.00 0.67 -5.34
C HIS A 171 -12.46 0.25 -5.10
N ARG A 172 -13.44 0.83 -5.79
CA ARG A 172 -14.88 0.64 -5.49
C ARG A 172 -15.36 -0.80 -5.40
N ARG A 173 -14.75 -1.71 -6.18
CA ARG A 173 -15.11 -3.14 -6.19
C ARG A 173 -14.28 -3.96 -5.20
N ARG A 174 -13.22 -3.38 -4.63
CA ARG A 174 -12.31 -3.98 -3.65
C ARG A 174 -11.94 -2.90 -2.62
N PRO A 175 -12.78 -2.66 -1.60
CA PRO A 175 -12.65 -1.48 -0.75
C PRO A 175 -11.50 -1.55 0.28
N ARG A 176 -10.52 -2.45 0.08
CA ARG A 176 -9.41 -2.71 1.00
C ARG A 176 -8.13 -2.90 0.20
N TYR A 177 -7.00 -2.59 0.83
CA TYR A 177 -5.72 -3.02 0.31
C TYR A 177 -5.66 -4.55 0.21
N GLU A 178 -5.07 -5.05 -0.87
CA GLU A 178 -4.71 -6.46 -1.02
C GLU A 178 -3.19 -6.57 -0.88
N LEU A 179 -2.75 -7.15 0.24
CA LEU A 179 -1.34 -7.33 0.57
C LEU A 179 -0.88 -8.73 0.20
N GLN A 180 0.03 -8.80 -0.77
CA GLN A 180 0.61 -10.01 -1.35
C GLN A 180 1.79 -10.51 -0.51
N VAL A 181 1.60 -11.57 0.28
CA VAL A 181 2.66 -12.16 1.11
C VAL A 181 3.27 -13.39 0.45
N ALA A 182 4.54 -13.65 0.77
CA ALA A 182 5.27 -14.78 0.20
C ALA A 182 4.65 -16.12 0.62
N LYS A 183 4.26 -16.94 -0.36
CA LYS A 183 3.87 -18.33 -0.08
C LYS A 183 5.05 -19.07 0.55
N PRO A 184 4.84 -19.81 1.66
CA PRO A 184 5.89 -20.66 2.19
C PRO A 184 6.35 -21.64 1.10
N PRO A 185 7.65 -21.97 1.04
CA PRO A 185 8.13 -22.99 0.12
C PRO A 185 7.33 -24.27 0.37
N ARG A 186 6.84 -24.88 -0.70
CA ARG A 186 6.17 -26.18 -0.61
C ARG A 186 7.20 -27.13 -0.01
N GLN A 187 7.00 -27.57 1.23
CA GLN A 187 7.80 -28.67 1.77
C GLN A 187 7.58 -29.84 0.81
N LEU A 188 8.61 -30.17 0.04
CA LEU A 188 8.65 -31.43 -0.68
C LEU A 188 8.60 -32.49 0.41
N SER A 189 7.49 -33.21 0.48
CA SER A 189 7.29 -34.27 1.46
C SER A 189 8.53 -35.17 1.47
N ALA A 190 9.18 -35.27 2.62
CA ALA A 190 10.20 -36.26 2.87
C ALA A 190 9.52 -37.65 2.89
N THR A 191 9.25 -38.19 1.72
CA THR A 191 8.71 -39.55 1.54
C THR A 191 9.50 -40.21 0.41
N ALA A 192 10.66 -40.80 0.75
CA ALA A 192 11.29 -41.93 0.04
C ALA A 192 12.64 -42.36 0.68
N ALA A 193 12.77 -42.46 2.01
CA ALA A 193 13.99 -43.05 2.60
C ALA A 193 13.77 -43.69 4.00
N GLY A 194 12.58 -44.27 4.24
CA GLY A 194 12.24 -44.89 5.53
C GLY A 194 11.53 -46.24 5.43
N GLN A 195 11.67 -46.97 4.31
CA GLN A 195 11.12 -48.31 4.13
C GLN A 195 12.20 -49.31 3.66
N ALA A 196 13.36 -49.30 4.31
CA ALA A 196 14.41 -50.29 4.08
C ALA A 196 14.97 -50.91 5.38
N GLU A 197 14.18 -50.89 6.45
CA GLU A 197 14.45 -51.68 7.66
C GLU A 197 13.13 -52.30 8.11
N LEU A 198 12.77 -53.43 7.52
CA LEU A 198 11.86 -54.45 8.03
C LEU A 198 11.68 -55.49 6.92
N PHE A 199 12.74 -56.24 6.59
CA PHE A 199 12.73 -57.63 6.12
C PHE A 199 14.14 -58.20 6.24
#